data_AF-W2Q8H0-F1
#
_entry.id   AF-W2Q8H0-F1
#
_cell.length_a   1.000
_cell.length_b   1.000
_cell.length_c   1.000
_cell.angle_alpha   90.00
_cell.angle_beta   90.00
_cell.angle_gamma   90.00
#
_symmetry.space_group_name_H-M   'P 1'
#
loop_
_entity.id
_entity.type
_entity.pdbx_description
1 polymer ?
#
loop_
_entity_poly.entity_id
_entity_poly.type
_entity_poly.pdbx_seq_one_letter_code
_entity_poly.pdbx_strand_id
1 'polypeptide(L)'
;MAFASTTTTTLNKTFLSVQLIMQNIMRHNGGSAFRLSHIQKDKLLRAGVLPDPLSCDPALYRPTLVKVVSQRAKTCAPPPSSDFDAFWFSSR
;
A
#
# COMPACT_ATOMS: atom_id res chain seq x y z
N MET A 1 -21.24 1.34 -13.76
CA MET A 1 -20.06 1.64 -14.59
C MET A 1 -19.24 2.80 -14.00
N ALA A 2 -18.66 2.63 -12.80
CA ALA A 2 -17.89 3.71 -12.16
C ALA A 2 -16.44 3.79 -12.64
N PHE A 3 -15.86 2.66 -13.06
CA PHE A 3 -14.49 2.62 -13.60
C PHE A 3 -14.41 3.25 -15.00
N ALA A 4 -15.38 2.95 -15.87
CA ALA A 4 -15.41 3.44 -17.24
C ALA A 4 -15.59 4.97 -17.36
N SER A 5 -16.10 5.64 -16.33
CA SER A 5 -16.26 7.10 -16.29
C SER A 5 -15.08 7.84 -15.65
N THR A 6 -14.03 7.13 -15.22
CA THR A 6 -12.85 7.77 -14.64
C THR A 6 -11.98 8.41 -15.71
N THR A 7 -11.61 9.67 -15.49
CA THR A 7 -10.65 10.37 -16.35
C THR A 7 -9.22 9.96 -16.03
N THR A 8 -8.32 10.07 -17.00
CA THR A 8 -6.88 9.81 -16.85
C THR A 8 -6.28 10.59 -15.67
N THR A 9 -6.70 11.82 -15.48
CA THR A 9 -6.31 12.68 -14.34
C THR A 9 -6.72 12.09 -12.99
N THR A 10 -7.96 11.60 -12.88
CA THR A 10 -8.45 10.97 -11.65
C THR A 10 -7.68 9.67 -11.38
N LEU A 11 -7.40 8.89 -12.43
CA LEU A 11 -6.62 7.66 -12.33
C LEU A 11 -5.16 7.93 -11.88
N ASN A 12 -4.53 8.97 -12.41
CA ASN A 12 -3.18 9.35 -12.00
C ASN A 12 -3.18 9.79 -10.52
N LYS A 13 -4.14 10.62 -10.11
CA LYS A 13 -4.28 11.05 -8.71
C LYS A 13 -4.51 9.90 -7.74
N THR A 14 -5.24 8.86 -8.12
CA THR A 14 -5.45 7.66 -7.28
C THR A 14 -4.20 6.81 -7.23
N PHE A 15 -3.51 6.62 -8.35
CA PHE A 15 -2.23 5.91 -8.42
C PHE A 15 -1.18 6.55 -7.48
N LEU A 16 -1.01 7.87 -7.55
CA LEU A 16 -0.10 8.61 -6.65
C LEU A 16 -0.47 8.48 -5.18
N SER A 17 -1.77 8.43 -4.83
CA SER A 17 -2.20 8.14 -3.45
C SER A 17 -1.72 6.77 -3.00
N VAL A 18 -1.94 5.74 -3.82
CA VAL A 18 -1.59 4.36 -3.48
C VAL A 18 -0.09 4.22 -3.31
N GLN A 19 0.71 4.84 -4.19
CA GLN A 19 2.17 4.87 -4.05
C GLN A 19 2.60 5.52 -2.74
N LEU A 20 1.99 6.64 -2.37
CA LEU A 20 2.30 7.33 -1.13
C LEU A 20 1.93 6.50 0.11
N ILE A 21 0.75 5.85 0.08
CA ILE A 21 0.32 4.92 1.12
C ILE A 21 1.35 3.80 1.29
N MET A 22 1.79 3.19 0.18
CA MET A 22 2.78 2.12 0.21
C MET A 22 4.09 2.58 0.86
N GLN A 23 4.59 3.76 0.51
CA GLN A 23 5.80 4.31 1.15
C GLN A 23 5.61 4.53 2.66
N ASN A 24 4.43 4.97 3.10
CA ASN A 24 4.14 5.11 4.53
C ASN A 24 4.09 3.74 5.22
N ILE A 25 3.43 2.74 4.64
CA ILE A 25 3.45 1.36 5.18
C ILE A 25 4.89 0.87 5.35
N MET A 26 5.75 1.08 4.35
CA MET A 26 7.16 0.70 4.44
C MET A 26 7.90 1.42 5.57
N ARG A 27 7.66 2.73 5.75
CA ARG A 27 8.26 3.53 6.84
C ARG A 27 7.77 3.10 8.22
N HIS A 28 6.52 2.66 8.33
CA HIS A 28 5.89 2.22 9.57
C HIS A 28 5.98 0.70 9.78
N ASN A 29 6.94 0.02 9.13
CA ASN A 29 7.19 -1.43 9.28
C ASN A 29 5.94 -2.31 9.04
N GLY A 30 5.06 -1.90 8.13
CA GLY A 30 3.81 -2.62 7.83
C GLY A 30 2.57 -2.11 8.57
N GLY A 31 2.72 -1.18 9.52
CA GLY A 31 1.60 -0.60 10.26
C GLY A 31 0.77 0.37 9.42
N SER A 32 -0.54 0.46 9.72
CA SER A 32 -1.49 1.39 9.08
C SER A 32 -1.74 2.67 9.88
N ALA A 33 -1.17 2.78 11.08
CA ALA A 33 -1.34 3.90 12.00
C ALA A 33 -0.48 5.12 11.57
N PHE A 34 -0.77 5.66 10.39
CA PHE A 34 -0.11 6.85 9.85
C PHE A 34 -1.13 7.80 9.23
N ARG A 35 -0.82 9.09 9.28
CA ARG A 35 -1.62 10.12 8.62
C ARG A 35 -1.20 10.19 7.16
N LEU A 36 -2.17 10.21 6.25
CA LEU A 36 -1.89 10.40 4.83
C LEU A 36 -1.33 11.80 4.61
N SER A 37 -0.09 11.88 4.13
CA SER A 37 0.50 13.14 3.72
C SER A 37 -0.21 13.66 2.48
N HIS A 38 -0.71 14.89 2.50
CA HIS A 38 -1.45 15.45 1.38
C HIS A 38 -0.49 16.20 0.45
N ILE A 39 -0.01 15.56 -0.62
CA ILE A 39 0.94 16.14 -1.60
C ILE A 39 0.32 17.23 -2.51
N GLN A 40 -0.86 17.76 -2.15
CA GLN A 40 -1.55 18.83 -2.87
C GLN A 40 -1.66 18.57 -4.39
N LYS A 41 -2.11 17.36 -4.77
CA LYS A 41 -2.14 16.89 -6.17
C LYS A 41 -2.82 17.87 -7.14
N ASP A 42 -3.89 18.54 -6.71
CA ASP A 42 -4.58 19.54 -7.55
C ASP A 42 -3.73 20.79 -7.79
N LYS A 43 -2.93 21.19 -6.80
CA LYS A 43 -2.00 22.33 -6.94
C LYS A 43 -0.86 21.96 -7.90
N LEU A 44 -0.27 20.78 -7.74
CA LEU A 44 0.79 20.29 -8.63
C LEU A 44 0.30 20.11 -10.07
N LEU A 45 -0.93 19.60 -10.24
CA LEU A 45 -1.56 19.45 -11.55
C LEU A 45 -1.78 20.82 -12.22
N ARG A 46 -2.31 21.81 -11.49
CA ARG A 46 -2.49 23.18 -12.02
C ARG A 46 -1.18 23.83 -12.41
N ALA A 47 -0.10 23.52 -11.69
CA ALA A 47 1.24 24.01 -11.99
C ALA A 47 1.95 23.20 -13.11
N GLY A 48 1.34 22.13 -13.64
CA GLY A 48 1.93 21.30 -14.69
C GLY A 48 3.13 20.45 -14.24
N VAL A 49 3.32 20.30 -12.93
CA VAL A 49 4.48 19.60 -12.32
C VAL A 49 4.05 18.40 -11.48
N LEU A 50 2.86 17.86 -11.73
CA LEU A 50 2.42 16.63 -11.07
C LEU A 50 3.29 15.47 -11.57
N PRO A 51 3.98 14.74 -10.68
CA PRO A 51 4.76 13.56 -11.08
C PRO A 51 3.85 12.45 -11.62
N ASP A 52 4.32 11.66 -12.58
CA ASP A 52 3.60 10.48 -13.07
C ASP A 52 3.77 9.28 -12.11
N PRO A 53 5.00 8.92 -11.73
CA PRO A 53 5.25 8.12 -10.54
C PRO A 53 5.99 8.90 -9.45
N LEU A 54 5.68 8.60 -8.18
CA LEU A 54 6.49 9.03 -7.05
C LEU A 54 7.81 8.25 -7.00
N SER A 55 8.91 8.94 -6.73
CA SER A 55 10.19 8.29 -6.46
C SER A 55 10.08 7.41 -5.21
N CYS A 56 10.62 6.20 -5.28
CA CYS A 56 10.71 5.27 -4.16
C CYS A 56 12.17 5.18 -3.72
N ASP A 57 12.44 5.55 -2.46
CA ASP A 57 13.79 5.52 -1.90
C ASP A 57 14.33 4.07 -1.80
N PRO A 58 15.44 3.73 -2.46
CA PRO A 58 16.05 2.40 -2.36
C PRO A 58 16.43 2.01 -0.93
N ALA A 59 16.80 3.00 -0.10
CA ALA A 59 17.13 2.77 1.31
C ALA A 59 15.90 2.38 2.14
N LEU A 60 14.70 2.78 1.72
CA LEU A 60 13.43 2.33 2.29
C LEU A 60 13.02 0.96 1.72
N TYR A 61 13.12 0.78 0.41
CA TYR A 61 12.63 -0.40 -0.29
C TYR A 61 13.40 -1.68 0.05
N ARG A 62 14.75 -1.64 0.04
CA ARG A 62 15.57 -2.84 0.25
C ARG A 62 15.33 -3.49 1.63
N PRO A 63 15.33 -2.75 2.75
CA PRO A 63 15.03 -3.35 4.06
C PRO A 63 13.61 -3.90 4.19
N THR A 64 12.63 -3.23 3.58
CA THR A 64 11.24 -3.72 3.56
C THR A 64 11.15 -5.05 2.82
N LEU A 65 11.79 -5.18 1.65
CA LEU A 65 11.78 -6.43 0.89
C LEU A 65 12.28 -7.61 1.72
N VAL A 66 13.41 -7.45 2.42
CA VAL A 66 13.97 -8.50 3.28
C VAL A 66 12.94 -8.94 4.33
N LYS A 67 12.29 -7.97 5.00
CA LYS A 67 11.26 -8.25 6.02
C LYS A 67 10.05 -8.99 5.44
N VAL A 68 9.55 -8.57 4.28
CA VAL A 68 8.38 -9.19 3.62
C VAL A 68 8.69 -10.62 3.20
N VAL A 69 9.87 -10.87 2.64
CA VAL A 69 10.32 -12.22 2.27
C VAL A 69 10.44 -13.11 3.51
N SER A 70 11.03 -12.59 4.60
CA SER A 70 11.11 -13.33 5.88
C SER A 70 9.75 -13.60 6.51
N GLN A 71 8.78 -12.69 6.39
CA GLN A 71 7.41 -12.90 6.87
C GLN A 71 6.69 -13.97 6.07
N ARG A 72 6.80 -13.95 4.73
CA ARG A 72 6.23 -14.99 3.86
C ARG A 72 6.75 -16.39 4.19
N ALA A 73 8.04 -16.53 4.51
CA ALA A 73 8.62 -17.80 4.93
C ALA A 73 7.98 -18.32 6.24
N LYS A 74 7.60 -17.42 7.16
CA LYS A 74 6.94 -17.78 8.43
C LYS A 74 5.47 -18.16 8.25
N THR A 75 4.75 -17.52 7.32
CA THR A 75 3.33 -17.81 7.06
C THR A 75 3.10 -19.00 6.13
N CYS A 76 4.15 -19.51 5.48
CA CYS A 76 4.09 -20.72 4.65
C CYS A 76 4.28 -22.01 5.47
N ALA A 77 4.62 -21.90 6.76
CA ALA A 77 4.41 -22.99 7.69
C ALA A 77 2.90 -23.21 7.84
N PRO A 78 2.38 -24.44 7.62
CA PRO A 78 0.96 -24.70 7.79
C PRO A 78 0.55 -24.31 9.22
N PRO A 79 -0.60 -23.62 9.41
CA PRO A 79 -1.11 -23.44 10.76
C PRO A 79 -1.27 -24.82 11.40
N PRO A 80 -1.03 -24.97 12.72
CA PRO A 80 -1.47 -26.19 13.40
C PRO A 80 -2.95 -26.38 13.07
N SER A 81 -3.30 -27.57 12.60
CA SER A 81 -4.59 -27.90 11.98
C SER A 81 -5.82 -27.60 12.87
N SER A 82 -5.62 -27.25 14.14
CA SER A 82 -6.66 -26.91 15.10
C SER A 82 -7.17 -25.47 15.04
N ASP A 83 -6.41 -24.51 14.51
CA ASP A 83 -6.75 -23.09 14.65
C ASP A 83 -7.63 -22.54 13.52
N PHE A 84 -7.59 -23.17 12.34
CA PHE A 84 -8.36 -22.71 11.18
C PHE A 84 -9.87 -22.99 11.33
N ASP A 85 -10.23 -24.13 11.93
CA ASP A 85 -11.62 -24.50 12.21
C ASP A 85 -12.24 -23.66 13.34
N ALA A 86 -11.44 -23.28 14.34
CA ALA A 86 -11.92 -22.50 15.49
C ALA A 86 -12.45 -21.12 15.08
N PHE A 87 -11.81 -20.46 14.12
CA PHE A 87 -12.21 -19.13 13.65
C PHE A 87 -13.50 -19.16 12.81
N TRP A 88 -13.66 -20.17 11.94
CA TRP A 88 -14.80 -20.27 11.03
C TRP A 88 -16.08 -20.77 11.73
N PHE A 89 -15.96 -21.70 12.68
CA PHE A 89 -17.11 -22.22 13.43
C PHE A 89 -17.62 -21.29 14.53
N SER A 90 -16.81 -20.33 15.00
CA SER A 90 -17.25 -19.36 16.01
C SER A 90 -18.05 -18.18 15.45
N SER A 91 -18.14 -18.03 14.12
CA SER A 91 -18.81 -16.90 13.46
C SER A 91 -20.12 -17.28 12.75
N ARG A 92 -20.72 -18.43 13.08
CA ARG A 92 -22.03 -18.85 12.58
C ARG A 92 -23.03 -19.00 13.71
#